data_AF-A0A6J8E722-F1
#
_entry.id   AF-A0A6J8E722-F1
#
_cell.length_a   1.000
_cell.length_b   1.000
_cell.length_c   1.000
_cell.angle_alpha   90.00
_cell.angle_beta   90.00
_cell.angle_gamma   90.00
#
_symmetry.space_group_name_H-M   'P 1'
#
loop_
_entity.id
_entity.type
_entity.pdbx_description
1 polymer ?
#
loop_
_entity_poly.entity_id
_entity_poly.type
_entity_poly.pdbx_seq_one_letter_code
_entity_poly.pdbx_strand_id
1 'polypeptide(L)'
;MTSVRNTEMRVDMENFKGEKRYAKYSTFKIGYAASKYKLTIGGYSGNAGDAFAASNHNGNKFTTPDQDNDKYKANCASYGSRVGSGWWFNSCESVCFTLSYTNNKEGLTGESLIQIRKMEDAITKEESNYMRIAHLILRVAPTAVRIKFDAEFHPSGLRIVLNQNRFKYIEPLRQKRVINQKQWDLLFPVSGMTCSETFDVTLMICLIRNLTNITVVDTCPHLNDTSAGADLSRIKYYRNRITHSDSGTITDADFITYWQDITQALIRLGGRSYQEKCNDLRSSKFDKSDKEIITELRNIVLSSDPIPKGVRSIHVVKICEWKVIEEKVVETSSMKNIEQELQTHDVVTVVGPGGCGKSTSIHHVALLLESKFGYNIVPLNSPADILRYYNPDCICG
;
A
#
# COMPACT_ATOMS: atom_id res chain seq x y z
N MET A 1 15.86 24.46 1.42
CA MET A 1 14.93 23.35 1.74
C MET A 1 14.10 23.59 3.00
N THR A 2 14.66 24.11 4.09
CA THR A 2 13.94 24.35 5.37
C THR A 2 13.38 25.78 5.54
N SER A 3 13.61 26.67 4.56
CA SER A 3 13.20 28.09 4.61
C SER A 3 11.83 28.39 4.03
N VAL A 4 11.20 27.43 3.35
CA VAL A 4 9.95 27.63 2.58
C VAL A 4 8.71 27.18 3.37
N ARG A 5 8.84 26.20 4.27
CA ARG A 5 7.77 25.66 5.12
C ARG A 5 8.33 25.26 6.48
N ASN A 6 7.47 25.17 7.50
CA ASN A 6 7.86 24.57 8.77
C ASN A 6 8.37 23.15 8.49
N THR A 7 9.56 22.83 8.97
CA THR A 7 10.21 21.54 8.73
C THR A 7 10.52 20.92 10.07
N GLU A 8 10.29 19.62 10.17
CA GLU A 8 10.62 18.78 11.32
C GLU A 8 11.87 17.96 11.00
N MET A 9 12.70 17.66 12.00
CA MET A 9 13.86 16.79 11.86
C MET A 9 13.69 15.56 12.76
N ARG A 10 14.00 14.37 12.24
CA ARG A 10 14.09 13.13 13.01
C ARG A 10 15.48 12.53 12.85
N VAL A 11 16.09 12.14 13.96
CA VAL A 11 17.37 11.44 14.03
C VAL A 11 17.09 10.07 14.60
N ASP A 12 17.32 9.02 13.80
CA ASP A 12 17.24 7.63 14.24
C ASP A 12 18.67 7.13 14.51
N MET A 13 18.86 6.44 15.63
CA MET A 13 20.15 5.94 16.10
C MET A 13 20.03 4.48 16.50
N GLU A 14 21.04 3.68 16.18
CA GLU A 14 21.16 2.29 16.61
C GLU A 14 22.55 2.07 17.19
N ASN A 15 22.66 1.36 18.31
CA ASN A 15 23.96 1.00 18.87
C ASN A 15 24.42 -0.38 18.38
N PHE A 16 25.69 -0.73 18.64
CA PHE A 16 26.26 -2.03 18.25
C PHE A 16 25.58 -3.27 18.86
N LYS A 17 24.68 -3.07 19.84
CA LYS A 17 23.87 -4.14 20.44
C LYS A 17 22.47 -4.24 19.80
N GLY A 18 22.19 -3.45 18.76
CA GLY A 18 20.89 -3.39 18.07
C GLY A 18 19.82 -2.56 18.78
N GLU A 19 20.16 -1.82 19.83
CA GLU A 19 19.20 -0.97 20.53
C GLU A 19 18.95 0.31 19.72
N LYS A 20 17.68 0.55 19.39
CA LYS A 20 17.23 1.69 18.57
C LYS A 20 16.67 2.81 19.45
N ARG A 21 17.08 4.04 19.16
CA ARG A 21 16.55 5.28 19.76
C ARG A 21 16.27 6.32 18.69
N TYR A 22 15.43 7.30 19.00
CA TYR A 22 15.16 8.42 18.12
C TYR A 22 15.03 9.75 18.87
N ALA A 23 15.41 10.82 18.19
CA ALA A 23 15.18 12.21 18.58
C ALA A 23 14.40 12.92 17.47
N LYS A 24 13.36 13.66 17.83
CA LYS A 24 12.46 14.32 16.90
C LYS A 24 12.28 15.79 17.30
N TYR A 25 12.39 16.70 16.34
CA TYR A 25 12.35 18.16 16.55
C TYR A 25 11.31 18.80 15.63
N SER A 26 10.19 19.25 16.20
CA SER A 26 9.09 19.85 15.42
C SER A 26 9.44 21.18 14.74
N THR A 27 10.53 21.83 15.18
CA THR A 27 11.11 23.00 14.53
C THR A 27 12.53 22.68 14.10
N PHE A 28 12.80 22.77 12.80
CA PHE A 28 14.14 22.67 12.23
C PHE A 28 14.28 23.62 11.03
N LYS A 29 15.15 24.62 11.15
CA LYS A 29 15.47 25.56 10.07
C LYS A 29 16.96 25.79 9.99
N ILE A 30 17.47 25.92 8.76
CA ILE A 30 18.86 26.24 8.45
C ILE A 30 18.84 27.56 7.71
N GLY A 31 19.58 28.54 8.21
CA GLY A 31 19.73 29.84 7.58
C GLY A 31 20.45 29.77 6.22
N TYR A 32 20.40 30.84 5.46
CA TYR A 32 21.13 30.96 4.20
C TYR A 32 22.64 31.13 4.44
N ALA A 33 23.45 30.99 3.38
CA ALA A 33 24.90 31.18 3.44
C ALA A 33 25.32 32.54 4.06
N ALA A 34 24.59 33.62 3.80
CA ALA A 34 24.83 34.94 4.40
C ALA A 34 24.70 34.95 5.92
N SER A 35 23.87 34.06 6.49
CA SER A 35 23.72 33.84 7.93
C SER A 35 24.62 32.73 8.46
N LYS A 36 25.57 32.24 7.65
CA LYS A 36 26.46 31.11 7.95
C LYS A 36 25.68 29.86 8.38
N TYR A 37 24.60 29.56 7.65
CA TYR A 37 23.76 28.38 7.88
C TYR A 37 23.24 28.23 9.31
N LYS A 38 22.93 29.34 9.99
CA LYS A 38 22.46 29.36 11.38
C LYS A 38 21.36 28.33 11.65
N LEU A 39 21.53 27.50 12.67
CA LEU A 39 20.56 26.49 13.09
C LEU A 39 19.44 27.15 13.91
N THR A 40 18.19 26.80 13.61
CA THR A 40 17.05 27.01 14.50
C THR A 40 16.41 25.65 14.74
N ILE A 41 16.40 25.20 15.99
CA ILE A 41 15.90 23.87 16.35
C ILE A 41 15.10 23.94 17.65
N GLY A 42 14.02 23.15 17.75
CA GLY A 42 13.18 23.12 18.95
C GLY A 42 12.05 22.10 18.88
N GLY A 43 11.27 22.02 19.97
CA GLY A 43 10.14 21.10 20.10
C GLY A 43 10.56 19.63 20.10
N TYR A 44 11.56 19.31 20.91
CA TYR A 44 12.07 17.95 21.05
C TYR A 44 10.98 16.98 21.56
N SER A 45 11.01 15.77 21.00
CA SER A 45 10.30 14.58 21.46
C SER A 45 11.12 13.34 21.11
N GLY A 46 10.95 12.24 21.83
CA GLY A 46 11.65 10.99 21.56
C GLY A 46 12.35 10.39 22.78
N ASN A 47 13.06 9.29 22.58
CA ASN A 47 13.65 8.47 23.64
C ASN A 47 15.20 8.48 23.66
N ALA A 48 15.82 9.31 22.83
CA ALA A 48 17.28 9.42 22.75
C ALA A 48 17.90 10.45 23.71
N GLY A 49 17.11 11.37 24.25
CA GLY A 49 17.58 12.55 24.98
C GLY A 49 17.80 13.75 24.03
N ASP A 50 17.59 14.96 24.54
CA ASP A 50 17.71 16.19 23.74
C ASP A 50 19.16 16.70 23.70
N ALA A 51 19.93 16.14 22.78
CA ALA A 51 21.34 16.44 22.61
C ALA A 51 21.59 17.88 22.11
N PHE A 52 20.67 18.43 21.28
CA PHE A 52 20.78 19.79 20.76
C PHE A 52 20.53 20.85 21.84
N ALA A 53 19.60 20.60 22.76
CA ALA A 53 19.39 21.47 23.92
C ALA A 53 20.50 21.33 24.96
N ALA A 54 20.94 20.10 25.25
CA ALA A 54 21.96 19.83 26.27
C ALA A 54 23.26 20.61 26.03
N SER A 55 23.65 20.79 24.75
CA SER A 55 24.87 21.50 24.36
C SER A 55 24.64 22.86 23.69
N ASN A 56 23.46 23.44 23.87
CA ASN A 56 23.10 24.79 23.42
C ASN A 56 23.41 25.03 21.93
N HIS A 57 23.04 24.09 21.07
CA HIS A 57 23.28 24.17 19.62
C HIS A 57 22.33 25.12 18.89
N ASN A 58 21.13 25.35 19.45
CA ASN A 58 20.13 26.23 18.84
C ASN A 58 20.67 27.66 18.70
N GLY A 59 20.55 28.23 17.49
CA GLY A 59 21.01 29.58 17.17
C GLY A 59 22.48 29.70 16.78
N ASN A 60 23.26 28.61 16.80
CA ASN A 60 24.66 28.67 16.38
C ASN A 60 24.83 28.63 14.86
N LYS A 61 25.95 29.17 14.40
CA LYS A 61 26.35 29.16 12.99
C LYS A 61 27.12 27.88 12.69
N PHE A 62 27.19 27.51 11.42
CA PHE A 62 27.90 26.31 10.98
C PHE A 62 29.40 26.60 10.85
N THR A 63 30.22 25.78 11.48
CA THR A 63 31.69 25.88 11.50
C THR A 63 32.31 24.70 10.77
N THR A 64 33.37 24.97 10.02
CA THR A 64 34.19 24.00 9.29
C THR A 64 35.68 24.30 9.53
N PRO A 65 36.63 23.39 9.18
CA PRO A 65 38.05 23.63 9.41
C PRO A 65 38.58 24.92 8.75
N ASP A 66 37.97 25.30 7.62
CA ASP A 66 38.28 26.49 6.83
C ASP A 66 37.47 27.73 7.22
N GLN A 67 36.38 27.59 8.01
CA GLN A 67 35.55 28.72 8.46
C GLN A 67 35.11 28.56 9.92
N ASP A 68 35.78 29.29 10.81
CA ASP A 68 35.44 29.38 12.22
C ASP A 68 34.25 30.34 12.43
N ASN A 69 33.09 29.78 12.80
CA ASN A 69 31.88 30.54 13.15
C ASN A 69 31.33 30.15 14.52
N ASP A 70 32.13 29.47 15.36
CA ASP A 70 31.72 29.04 16.69
C ASP A 70 32.02 30.12 17.75
N LYS A 71 31.75 29.82 19.02
CA LYS A 71 31.93 30.75 20.15
C LYS A 71 33.15 30.39 21.01
N TYR A 72 33.94 29.40 20.61
CA TYR A 72 35.15 29.03 21.31
C TYR A 72 36.32 29.94 20.92
N LYS A 73 37.39 29.91 21.72
CA LYS A 73 38.59 30.74 21.45
C LYS A 73 39.41 30.24 20.26
N ALA A 74 39.19 28.99 19.83
CA ALA A 74 39.86 28.35 18.72
C ALA A 74 38.83 27.59 17.88
N ASN A 75 39.14 27.31 16.62
CA ASN A 75 38.20 26.63 15.73
C ASN A 75 37.92 25.20 16.22
N CYS A 76 36.66 24.94 16.62
CA CYS A 76 36.24 23.62 17.08
C CYS A 76 36.39 22.52 16.03
N ALA A 77 36.34 22.86 14.74
CA ALA A 77 36.51 21.93 13.63
C ALA A 77 37.99 21.56 13.35
N SER A 78 38.94 22.19 14.05
CA SER A 78 40.38 22.01 13.84
C SER A 78 41.10 21.47 15.07
N TYR A 79 40.37 21.00 16.09
CA TYR A 79 40.96 20.56 17.36
C TYR A 79 40.35 19.25 17.90
N GLY A 80 41.20 18.42 18.52
CA GLY A 80 40.80 17.20 19.23
C GLY A 80 40.20 16.12 18.32
N SER A 81 39.16 15.42 18.80
CA SER A 81 38.45 14.38 18.03
C SER A 81 37.57 14.91 16.89
N ARG A 82 37.52 16.23 16.69
CA ARG A 82 36.61 16.93 15.76
C ARG A 82 37.30 17.43 14.48
N VAL A 83 38.59 17.16 14.33
CA VAL A 83 39.37 17.59 13.18
C VAL A 83 38.72 17.10 11.89
N GLY A 84 38.44 18.02 10.97
CA GLY A 84 37.82 17.71 9.69
C GLY A 84 36.28 17.65 9.72
N SER A 85 35.65 17.95 10.87
CA SER A 85 34.19 17.93 11.01
C SER A 85 33.56 19.27 10.65
N GLY A 86 32.32 19.24 10.14
CA GLY A 86 31.46 20.42 10.02
C GLY A 86 30.27 20.31 10.96
N TRP A 87 30.02 21.32 11.81
CA TRP A 87 28.89 21.30 12.75
C TRP A 87 28.45 22.68 13.24
N TRP A 88 27.26 22.76 13.85
CA TRP A 88 26.78 23.93 14.58
C TRP A 88 27.38 23.99 15.99
N PHE A 89 28.70 24.10 16.09
CA PHE A 89 29.40 24.15 17.37
C PHE A 89 29.01 25.41 18.18
N ASN A 90 28.91 25.25 19.51
CA ASN A 90 28.79 26.37 20.45
C ASN A 90 30.19 26.71 21.00
N SER A 91 30.61 26.01 22.04
CA SER A 91 31.95 26.10 22.66
C SER A 91 32.63 24.74 22.64
N CYS A 92 32.67 24.11 21.46
CA CYS A 92 33.23 22.77 21.23
C CYS A 92 32.58 21.69 22.12
N GLU A 93 31.26 21.68 22.26
CA GLU A 93 30.56 20.63 23.01
C GLU A 93 30.25 19.37 22.16
N SER A 94 29.88 18.28 22.84
CA SER A 94 30.17 16.87 22.51
C SER A 94 29.19 16.17 21.57
N VAL A 95 28.14 16.82 21.07
CA VAL A 95 27.21 16.19 20.12
C VAL A 95 27.60 16.61 18.71
N CYS A 96 28.35 15.76 18.01
CA CYS A 96 28.74 15.96 16.63
C CYS A 96 28.56 14.64 15.89
N PHE A 97 27.50 14.53 15.09
CA PHE A 97 27.19 13.31 14.33
C PHE A 97 28.12 13.11 13.12
N THR A 98 28.96 14.09 12.81
CA THR A 98 29.93 14.06 11.70
C THR A 98 31.33 13.60 12.15
N LEU A 99 31.49 13.15 13.41
CA LEU A 99 32.78 12.65 13.91
C LEU A 99 33.19 11.34 13.20
N SER A 100 34.49 11.18 12.98
CA SER A 100 35.07 9.96 12.43
C SER A 100 34.85 8.77 13.36
N TYR A 101 34.42 7.65 12.77
CA TYR A 101 34.20 6.35 13.41
C TYR A 101 35.42 5.92 14.25
N THR A 102 35.28 5.81 15.57
CA THR A 102 36.35 5.25 16.43
C THR A 102 35.79 4.11 17.28
N ASN A 103 36.42 2.94 17.19
CA ASN A 103 36.02 1.68 17.84
C ASN A 103 36.31 1.66 19.35
N ASN A 104 35.73 2.59 20.13
CA ASN A 104 35.87 2.57 21.59
C ASN A 104 34.58 2.11 22.29
N LYS A 105 34.73 1.06 23.10
CA LYS A 105 33.72 0.13 23.62
C LYS A 105 32.70 0.66 24.63
N GLU A 106 32.57 1.96 24.88
CA GLU A 106 31.66 2.46 25.94
C GLU A 106 30.79 3.68 25.55
N GLY A 107 30.76 4.06 24.27
CA GLY A 107 29.87 5.13 23.78
C GLY A 107 28.76 4.60 22.87
N LEU A 108 27.58 5.25 22.91
CA LEU A 108 26.56 5.13 21.86
C LEU A 108 27.09 5.74 20.56
N THR A 109 28.00 5.05 19.88
CA THR A 109 28.53 5.45 18.57
C THR A 109 28.33 4.31 17.57
N GLY A 110 27.07 3.89 17.41
CA GLY A 110 26.68 3.13 16.22
C GLY A 110 26.30 4.09 15.10
N GLU A 111 26.11 3.54 13.90
CA GLU A 111 25.75 4.25 12.67
C GLU A 111 24.70 5.34 12.93
N SER A 112 25.16 6.60 12.97
CA SER A 112 24.27 7.75 13.13
C SER A 112 23.75 8.14 11.74
N LEU A 113 22.73 7.45 11.26
CA LEU A 113 22.02 7.83 10.04
C LEU A 113 21.15 9.06 10.35
N ILE A 114 21.66 10.26 10.07
CA ILE A 114 20.83 11.47 10.07
C ILE A 114 19.94 11.44 8.84
N GLN A 115 18.72 10.94 8.99
CA GLN A 115 17.68 11.13 7.99
C GLN A 115 17.04 12.52 8.14
N ILE A 116 17.56 13.51 7.40
CA ILE A 116 16.85 14.79 7.24
C ILE A 116 15.66 14.54 6.29
N ARG A 117 14.54 14.07 6.85
CA ARG A 117 13.29 13.96 6.10
C ARG A 117 12.74 15.35 5.86
N LYS A 118 12.54 15.71 4.58
CA LYS A 118 11.62 16.80 4.21
C LYS A 118 10.26 16.41 4.80
N MET A 119 9.48 17.36 5.34
CA MET A 119 8.05 17.08 5.56
C MET A 119 7.48 16.70 4.19
N GLU A 120 7.26 15.40 4.00
CA GLU A 120 6.30 14.91 3.03
C GLU A 120 4.97 15.55 3.44
N ASP A 121 4.30 16.23 2.50
CA ASP A 121 3.09 16.99 2.81
C ASP A 121 2.11 16.10 3.59
N ALA A 122 1.81 16.49 4.84
CA ALA A 122 0.91 15.73 5.69
C ALA A 122 -0.43 15.55 4.97
N ILE A 123 -0.94 14.32 4.92
CA ILE A 123 -2.25 14.03 4.33
C ILE A 123 -3.28 14.93 5.01
N THR A 124 -3.91 15.78 4.21
CA THR A 124 -4.96 16.67 4.67
C THR A 124 -6.17 15.87 5.13
N LYS A 125 -7.04 16.49 5.94
CA LYS A 125 -8.25 15.82 6.41
C LYS A 125 -9.13 15.38 5.24
N GLU A 126 -9.25 16.21 4.22
CA GLU A 126 -10.06 15.98 3.02
C GLU A 126 -9.47 14.88 2.12
N GLU A 127 -8.14 14.78 2.03
CA GLU A 127 -7.48 13.63 1.39
C GLU A 127 -7.73 12.36 2.19
N SER A 128 -7.66 12.42 3.51
CA SER A 128 -7.94 11.29 4.40
C SER A 128 -9.41 10.83 4.28
N ASN A 129 -10.35 11.77 4.14
CA ASN A 129 -11.76 11.49 3.88
C ASN A 129 -11.95 10.79 2.53
N TYR A 130 -11.29 11.29 1.48
CA TYR A 130 -11.28 10.64 0.17
C TYR A 130 -10.75 9.21 0.26
N MET A 131 -9.62 9.01 0.94
CA MET A 131 -8.99 7.70 1.08
C MET A 131 -9.90 6.69 1.80
N ARG A 132 -10.60 7.12 2.86
CA ARG A 132 -11.61 6.30 3.54
C ARG A 132 -12.72 5.82 2.61
N ILE A 133 -13.30 6.73 1.83
CA ILE A 133 -14.38 6.39 0.89
C ILE A 133 -13.86 5.52 -0.25
N ALA A 134 -12.68 5.84 -0.78
CA ALA A 134 -12.05 5.07 -1.84
C ALA A 134 -11.73 3.64 -1.39
N HIS A 135 -11.19 3.46 -0.19
CA HIS A 135 -10.95 2.13 0.37
C HIS A 135 -12.27 1.35 0.56
N LEU A 136 -13.30 2.01 1.10
CA LEU A 136 -14.62 1.40 1.30
C LEU A 136 -15.22 0.89 -0.03
N ILE A 137 -15.09 1.67 -1.10
CA ILE A 137 -15.65 1.34 -2.41
C ILE A 137 -14.79 0.39 -3.24
N LEU A 138 -13.47 0.57 -3.27
CA LEU A 138 -12.57 -0.20 -4.13
C LEU A 138 -12.14 -1.53 -3.50
N ARG A 139 -12.16 -1.64 -2.17
CA ARG A 139 -11.70 -2.85 -1.44
C ARG A 139 -12.81 -3.57 -0.70
N VAL A 140 -13.68 -2.85 -0.01
CA VAL A 140 -14.70 -3.47 0.86
C VAL A 140 -15.96 -3.82 0.07
N ALA A 141 -16.44 -2.91 -0.79
CA ALA A 141 -17.69 -3.11 -1.54
C ALA A 141 -17.73 -4.33 -2.47
N PRO A 142 -16.65 -4.69 -3.20
CA PRO A 142 -16.69 -5.87 -4.08
C PRO A 142 -17.08 -7.14 -3.33
N THR A 143 -16.61 -7.32 -2.10
CA THR A 143 -16.92 -8.51 -1.30
C THR A 143 -18.38 -8.53 -0.84
N ALA A 144 -18.95 -7.38 -0.45
CA ALA A 144 -20.36 -7.29 -0.07
C ALA A 144 -21.29 -7.54 -1.26
N VAL A 145 -20.94 -6.97 -2.42
CA VAL A 145 -21.68 -7.20 -3.67
C VAL A 145 -21.58 -8.65 -4.11
N ARG A 146 -20.42 -9.30 -3.92
CA ARG A 146 -20.25 -10.73 -4.21
C ARG A 146 -21.15 -11.61 -3.36
N ILE A 147 -21.27 -11.34 -2.06
CA ILE A 147 -22.22 -12.06 -1.18
C ILE A 147 -23.64 -11.97 -1.74
N LYS A 148 -24.07 -10.77 -2.15
CA LYS A 148 -25.38 -10.59 -2.77
C LYS A 148 -25.48 -11.30 -4.13
N PHE A 149 -24.42 -11.25 -4.93
CA PHE A 149 -24.35 -11.92 -6.24
C PHE A 149 -24.49 -13.43 -6.12
N ASP A 150 -23.73 -14.06 -5.22
CA ASP A 150 -23.74 -15.51 -5.00
C ASP A 150 -25.09 -16.00 -4.41
N ALA A 151 -25.82 -15.12 -3.71
CA ALA A 151 -27.19 -15.41 -3.28
C ALA A 151 -28.19 -15.46 -4.45
N GLU A 152 -27.97 -14.69 -5.52
CA GLU A 152 -28.79 -14.74 -6.74
C GLU A 152 -28.30 -15.82 -7.72
N PHE A 153 -26.99 -16.07 -7.74
CA PHE A 153 -26.32 -17.01 -8.64
C PHE A 153 -25.39 -17.92 -7.84
N HIS A 154 -25.95 -18.99 -7.27
CA HIS A 154 -25.18 -19.92 -6.45
C HIS A 154 -23.90 -20.39 -7.17
N PRO A 155 -22.70 -20.36 -6.55
CA PRO A 155 -21.42 -20.61 -7.22
C PRO A 155 -21.37 -21.92 -8.02
N SER A 156 -21.96 -22.99 -7.49
CA SER A 156 -22.02 -24.29 -8.17
C SER A 156 -22.91 -24.30 -9.43
N GLY A 157 -23.91 -23.41 -9.51
CA GLY A 157 -24.83 -23.28 -10.63
C GLY A 157 -24.46 -22.15 -11.61
N LEU A 158 -23.48 -21.31 -11.25
CA LEU A 158 -23.14 -20.08 -11.99
C LEU A 158 -22.87 -20.36 -13.47
N ARG A 159 -22.07 -21.39 -13.79
CA ARG A 159 -21.77 -21.78 -15.17
C ARG A 159 -23.03 -22.12 -15.98
N ILE A 160 -23.97 -22.83 -15.37
CA ILE A 160 -25.21 -23.25 -16.03
C ILE A 160 -26.04 -22.02 -16.36
N VAL A 161 -26.22 -21.12 -15.38
CA VAL A 161 -26.98 -19.86 -15.57
C VAL A 161 -26.35 -18.99 -16.66
N LEU A 162 -25.02 -18.83 -16.66
CA LEU A 162 -24.32 -18.05 -17.68
C LEU A 162 -24.51 -18.63 -19.08
N ASN A 163 -24.38 -19.96 -19.24
CA ASN A 163 -24.56 -20.60 -20.54
C ASN A 163 -26.01 -20.54 -21.05
N GLN A 164 -26.99 -20.74 -20.17
CA GLN A 164 -28.42 -20.64 -20.52
C GLN A 164 -28.80 -19.23 -20.99
N ASN A 165 -28.16 -18.20 -20.44
CA ASN A 165 -28.46 -16.80 -20.74
C ASN A 165 -27.48 -16.14 -21.74
N ARG A 166 -26.49 -16.90 -22.24
CA ARG A 166 -25.39 -16.40 -23.07
C ARG A 166 -25.89 -15.62 -24.28
N PHE A 167 -26.62 -16.26 -25.17
CA PHE A 167 -27.03 -15.68 -26.45
C PHE A 167 -28.13 -14.62 -26.28
N LYS A 168 -29.05 -14.83 -25.32
CA LYS A 168 -30.22 -13.97 -25.14
C LYS A 168 -29.89 -12.65 -24.44
N TYR A 169 -29.05 -12.68 -23.40
CA TYR A 169 -28.82 -11.51 -22.55
C TYR A 169 -27.35 -11.07 -22.52
N ILE A 170 -26.39 -11.99 -22.47
CA ILE A 170 -24.98 -11.62 -22.22
C ILE A 170 -24.26 -11.17 -23.49
N GLU A 171 -24.50 -11.83 -24.63
CA GLU A 171 -23.89 -11.49 -25.91
C GLU A 171 -24.31 -10.11 -26.46
N PRO A 172 -25.59 -9.68 -26.34
CA PRO A 172 -25.98 -8.31 -26.62
C PRO A 172 -25.21 -7.27 -25.78
N LEU A 173 -24.87 -7.57 -24.52
CA LEU A 173 -24.09 -6.66 -23.66
C LEU A 173 -22.65 -6.51 -24.15
N ARG A 174 -22.06 -7.60 -24.67
CA ARG A 174 -20.74 -7.54 -25.32
C ARG A 174 -20.79 -6.72 -26.62
N GLN A 175 -21.81 -6.93 -27.45
CA GLN A 175 -21.99 -6.17 -28.69
C GLN A 175 -22.13 -4.67 -28.43
N LYS A 176 -22.85 -4.30 -27.34
CA LYS A 176 -22.98 -2.92 -26.86
C LYS A 176 -21.77 -2.40 -26.09
N ARG A 177 -20.68 -3.18 -25.99
CA ARG A 177 -19.44 -2.86 -25.25
C ARG A 177 -19.66 -2.56 -23.76
N VAL A 178 -20.76 -3.04 -23.19
CA VAL A 178 -21.01 -2.99 -21.74
C VAL A 178 -20.11 -3.98 -21.01
N ILE A 179 -19.86 -5.14 -21.64
CA ILE A 179 -18.91 -6.15 -21.19
C ILE A 179 -17.71 -6.12 -22.14
N ASN A 180 -16.52 -5.89 -21.61
CA ASN A 180 -15.28 -5.89 -22.40
C ASN A 180 -14.74 -7.32 -22.61
N GLN A 181 -13.71 -7.47 -23.44
CA GLN A 181 -13.14 -8.79 -23.74
C GLN A 181 -12.59 -9.50 -22.49
N LYS A 182 -11.93 -8.77 -21.56
CA LYS A 182 -11.42 -9.38 -20.32
C LYS A 182 -12.56 -9.96 -19.48
N GLN A 183 -13.63 -9.20 -19.28
CA GLN A 183 -14.80 -9.65 -18.55
C GLN A 183 -15.47 -10.82 -19.26
N TRP A 184 -15.54 -10.79 -20.59
CA TRP A 184 -16.05 -11.92 -21.37
C TRP A 184 -15.25 -13.21 -21.13
N ASP A 185 -13.93 -13.12 -21.11
CA ASP A 185 -13.04 -14.27 -20.87
C ASP A 185 -13.20 -14.83 -19.44
N LEU A 186 -13.61 -13.99 -18.46
CA LEU A 186 -13.98 -14.44 -17.11
C LEU A 186 -15.34 -15.16 -17.09
N LEU A 187 -16.31 -14.71 -17.90
CA LEU A 187 -17.64 -15.34 -17.99
C LEU A 187 -17.60 -16.66 -18.74
N PHE A 188 -16.81 -16.75 -19.81
CA PHE A 188 -16.72 -17.91 -20.69
C PHE A 188 -15.24 -18.30 -20.97
N PRO A 189 -14.51 -18.74 -19.94
CA PRO A 189 -13.11 -19.11 -20.09
C PRO A 189 -12.95 -20.37 -20.95
N VAL A 190 -11.78 -20.51 -21.57
CA VAL A 190 -11.44 -21.68 -22.41
C VAL A 190 -11.48 -22.99 -21.61
N SER A 191 -11.14 -22.93 -20.31
CA SER A 191 -11.25 -24.06 -19.39
C SER A 191 -12.69 -24.47 -19.08
N GLY A 192 -13.67 -23.60 -19.36
CA GLY A 192 -15.09 -23.81 -19.07
C GLY A 192 -15.49 -23.65 -17.60
N MET A 193 -14.55 -23.35 -16.69
CA MET A 193 -14.81 -23.13 -15.25
C MET A 193 -14.83 -21.64 -14.91
N THR A 194 -15.92 -21.17 -14.33
CA THR A 194 -16.14 -19.76 -13.96
C THR A 194 -16.31 -19.60 -12.45
N CYS A 195 -15.72 -18.55 -11.87
CA CYS A 195 -15.80 -18.24 -10.44
C CYS A 195 -16.07 -16.74 -10.20
N SER A 196 -17.07 -16.44 -9.37
CA SER A 196 -17.46 -15.07 -9.02
C SER A 196 -16.41 -14.30 -8.21
N GLU A 197 -15.44 -14.99 -7.60
CA GLU A 197 -14.30 -14.35 -6.91
C GLU A 197 -13.46 -13.46 -7.82
N THR A 198 -13.39 -13.83 -9.10
CA THR A 198 -12.62 -13.12 -10.12
C THR A 198 -13.36 -11.93 -10.73
N PHE A 199 -14.66 -11.80 -10.44
CA PHE A 199 -15.48 -10.76 -11.05
C PHE A 199 -15.28 -9.43 -10.34
N ASP A 200 -15.07 -8.38 -11.13
CA ASP A 200 -15.11 -7.02 -10.61
C ASP A 200 -16.55 -6.60 -10.27
N VAL A 201 -16.69 -5.61 -9.39
CA VAL A 201 -17.98 -5.12 -8.90
C VAL A 201 -18.92 -4.65 -10.03
N THR A 202 -18.38 -4.10 -11.12
CA THR A 202 -19.15 -3.66 -12.28
C THR A 202 -19.74 -4.84 -13.03
N LEU A 203 -18.95 -5.90 -13.22
CA LEU A 203 -19.40 -7.12 -13.86
C LEU A 203 -20.51 -7.80 -13.05
N MET A 204 -20.34 -7.92 -11.73
CA MET A 204 -21.36 -8.48 -10.85
C MET A 204 -22.68 -7.69 -10.89
N ILE A 205 -22.62 -6.36 -10.79
CA ILE A 205 -23.80 -5.49 -10.88
C ILE A 205 -24.44 -5.58 -12.26
N CYS A 206 -23.64 -5.64 -13.33
CA CYS A 206 -24.13 -5.78 -14.71
C CYS A 206 -24.92 -7.08 -14.90
N LEU A 207 -24.39 -8.20 -14.41
CA LEU A 207 -25.08 -9.49 -14.49
C LEU A 207 -26.36 -9.50 -13.65
N ILE A 208 -26.34 -9.00 -12.41
CA ILE A 208 -27.55 -8.89 -11.59
C ILE A 208 -28.64 -8.10 -12.33
N ARG A 209 -28.29 -6.90 -12.84
CA ARG A 209 -29.24 -6.02 -13.55
C ARG A 209 -29.90 -6.67 -14.77
N ASN A 210 -29.21 -7.58 -15.46
CA ASN A 210 -29.67 -8.12 -16.75
C ASN A 210 -30.23 -9.55 -16.65
N LEU A 211 -29.89 -10.30 -15.59
CA LEU A 211 -30.26 -11.70 -15.44
C LEU A 211 -31.24 -11.95 -14.29
N THR A 212 -31.55 -10.93 -13.47
CA THR A 212 -32.56 -11.00 -12.41
C THR A 212 -33.61 -9.89 -12.57
N ASN A 213 -34.62 -9.89 -11.71
CA ASN A 213 -35.64 -8.83 -11.64
C ASN A 213 -35.18 -7.62 -10.79
N ILE A 214 -33.92 -7.58 -10.36
CA ILE A 214 -33.39 -6.47 -9.55
C ILE A 214 -33.07 -5.29 -10.46
N THR A 215 -33.82 -4.21 -10.27
CA THR A 215 -33.60 -2.96 -11.03
C THR A 215 -32.42 -2.19 -10.45
N VAL A 216 -31.38 -1.97 -11.26
CA VAL A 216 -30.23 -1.13 -10.91
C VAL A 216 -30.19 0.07 -11.84
N VAL A 217 -30.20 1.28 -11.27
CA VAL A 217 -30.18 2.56 -11.99
C VAL A 217 -28.79 3.20 -11.97
N ASP A 218 -28.57 4.17 -12.86
CA ASP A 218 -27.30 4.88 -12.98
C ASP A 218 -27.20 6.11 -12.05
N THR A 219 -28.34 6.58 -11.53
CA THR A 219 -28.44 7.71 -10.59
C THR A 219 -28.37 7.24 -9.14
N CYS A 220 -27.92 8.11 -8.22
CA CYS A 220 -27.97 7.81 -6.79
C CYS A 220 -29.44 7.73 -6.32
N PRO A 221 -29.91 6.60 -5.77
CA PRO A 221 -31.27 6.47 -5.25
C PRO A 221 -31.49 7.28 -3.96
N HIS A 222 -32.75 7.59 -3.66
CA HIS A 222 -33.13 8.28 -2.42
C HIS A 222 -32.73 7.47 -1.18
N LEU A 223 -32.29 8.11 -0.10
CA LEU A 223 -31.76 7.47 1.12
C LEU A 223 -32.70 6.39 1.70
N ASN A 224 -34.00 6.64 1.65
CA ASN A 224 -35.03 5.75 2.23
C ASN A 224 -35.27 4.47 1.41
N ASP A 225 -34.80 4.39 0.16
CA ASP A 225 -34.95 3.17 -0.65
C ASP A 225 -33.91 2.13 -0.22
N THR A 226 -34.33 1.19 0.60
CA THR A 226 -33.45 0.13 1.14
C THR A 226 -33.49 -1.15 0.32
N SER A 227 -34.02 -1.11 -0.90
CA SER A 227 -34.04 -2.27 -1.79
C SER A 227 -32.63 -2.67 -2.24
N ALA A 228 -32.44 -3.96 -2.56
CA ALA A 228 -31.16 -4.46 -3.07
C ALA A 228 -30.76 -3.73 -4.37
N GLY A 229 -31.72 -3.39 -5.23
CA GLY A 229 -31.47 -2.62 -6.45
C GLY A 229 -30.94 -1.22 -6.15
N ALA A 230 -31.52 -0.53 -5.16
CA ALA A 230 -31.06 0.77 -4.72
C ALA A 230 -29.65 0.70 -4.10
N ASP A 231 -29.37 -0.30 -3.27
CA ASP A 231 -28.03 -0.48 -2.67
C ASP A 231 -26.94 -0.74 -3.72
N LEU A 232 -27.21 -1.62 -4.69
CA LEU A 232 -26.30 -1.84 -5.82
C LEU A 232 -26.11 -0.57 -6.66
N SER A 233 -27.17 0.23 -6.84
CA SER A 233 -27.10 1.51 -7.55
C SER A 233 -26.26 2.54 -6.79
N ARG A 234 -26.34 2.61 -5.45
CA ARG A 234 -25.46 3.45 -4.62
C ARG A 234 -24.00 3.08 -4.77
N ILE A 235 -23.67 1.79 -4.65
CA ILE A 235 -22.29 1.31 -4.82
C ILE A 235 -21.75 1.67 -6.20
N LYS A 236 -22.56 1.47 -7.25
CA LYS A 236 -22.20 1.85 -8.62
C LYS A 236 -21.98 3.36 -8.76
N TYR A 237 -22.89 4.18 -8.23
CA TYR A 237 -22.82 5.63 -8.29
C TYR A 237 -21.55 6.16 -7.62
N TYR A 238 -21.28 5.74 -6.38
CA TYR A 238 -20.11 6.19 -5.62
C TYR A 238 -18.81 5.65 -6.21
N ARG A 239 -18.80 4.43 -6.74
CA ARG A 239 -17.66 3.91 -7.51
C ARG A 239 -17.29 4.84 -8.65
N ASN A 240 -18.25 5.18 -9.51
CA ASN A 240 -17.99 6.05 -10.65
C ASN A 240 -17.53 7.44 -10.19
N ARG A 241 -18.16 8.00 -9.15
CA ARG A 241 -17.78 9.31 -8.60
C ARG A 241 -16.34 9.32 -8.09
N ILE A 242 -15.90 8.28 -7.37
CA ILE A 242 -14.55 8.21 -6.79
C ILE A 242 -13.50 7.89 -7.86
N THR A 243 -13.79 6.96 -8.77
CA THR A 243 -12.82 6.57 -9.81
C THR A 243 -12.60 7.68 -10.83
N HIS A 244 -13.60 8.52 -11.09
CA HIS A 244 -13.51 9.62 -12.05
C HIS A 244 -13.31 11.00 -11.41
N SER A 245 -13.10 11.10 -10.09
CA SER A 245 -12.82 12.39 -9.45
C SER A 245 -11.33 12.73 -9.47
N ASP A 246 -10.94 13.81 -10.13
CA ASP A 246 -9.52 14.23 -10.19
C ASP A 246 -9.05 14.98 -8.93
N SER A 247 -9.95 15.27 -7.98
CA SER A 247 -9.63 16.10 -6.81
C SER A 247 -8.81 15.40 -5.73
N GLY A 248 -8.90 14.06 -5.64
CA GLY A 248 -8.27 13.27 -4.56
C GLY A 248 -8.69 13.68 -3.14
N THR A 249 -9.78 14.45 -3.01
CA THR A 249 -10.22 15.10 -1.77
C THR A 249 -11.75 15.06 -1.65
N ILE A 250 -12.26 14.92 -0.42
CA ILE A 250 -13.70 14.96 -0.10
C ILE A 250 -13.91 15.85 1.12
N THR A 251 -14.87 16.78 1.02
CA THR A 251 -15.24 17.68 2.12
C THR A 251 -15.83 16.91 3.29
N ASP A 252 -15.77 17.45 4.51
CA ASP A 252 -16.36 16.78 5.69
C ASP A 252 -17.87 16.54 5.55
N ALA A 253 -18.60 17.48 4.95
CA ALA A 253 -20.04 17.36 4.73
C ALA A 253 -20.36 16.22 3.75
N ASP A 254 -19.66 16.20 2.61
CA ASP A 254 -19.78 15.11 1.63
C ASP A 254 -19.36 13.76 2.23
N PHE A 255 -18.29 13.74 3.00
CA PHE A 255 -17.79 12.53 3.66
C PHE A 255 -18.85 11.90 4.56
N ILE A 256 -19.52 12.69 5.40
CA ILE A 256 -20.57 12.20 6.29
C ILE A 256 -21.71 11.55 5.49
N THR A 257 -22.18 12.22 4.44
CA THR A 257 -23.25 11.70 3.57
C THR A 257 -22.83 10.43 2.84
N TYR A 258 -21.67 10.43 2.18
CA TYR A 258 -21.21 9.28 1.39
C TYR A 258 -20.93 8.08 2.29
N TRP A 259 -20.29 8.32 3.43
CA TRP A 259 -20.00 7.29 4.41
C TRP A 259 -21.28 6.62 4.88
N GLN A 260 -22.30 7.38 5.24
CA GLN A 260 -23.58 6.84 5.69
C GLN A 260 -24.26 6.02 4.57
N ASP A 261 -24.37 6.57 3.36
CA ASP A 261 -25.01 5.89 2.23
C ASP A 261 -24.34 4.56 1.90
N ILE A 262 -23.01 4.57 1.78
CA ILE A 262 -22.24 3.41 1.36
C ILE A 262 -22.27 2.35 2.47
N THR A 263 -21.97 2.71 3.71
CA THR A 263 -21.90 1.71 4.81
C THR A 263 -23.25 1.04 5.06
N GLN A 264 -24.36 1.78 4.97
CA GLN A 264 -25.70 1.21 5.11
C GLN A 264 -26.03 0.22 3.98
N ALA A 265 -25.65 0.54 2.74
CA ALA A 265 -25.79 -0.37 1.61
C ALA A 265 -24.92 -1.63 1.81
N LEU A 266 -23.67 -1.48 2.26
CA LEU A 266 -22.76 -2.62 2.51
C LEU A 266 -23.27 -3.56 3.59
N ILE A 267 -23.83 -3.03 4.68
CA ILE A 267 -24.40 -3.84 5.77
C ILE A 267 -25.62 -4.63 5.28
N ARG A 268 -26.47 -4.03 4.44
CA ARG A 268 -27.64 -4.73 3.87
C ARG A 268 -27.26 -5.80 2.83
N LEU A 269 -26.26 -5.52 2.01
CA LEU A 269 -25.78 -6.46 0.98
C LEU A 269 -24.93 -7.60 1.55
N GLY A 270 -24.01 -7.28 2.46
CA GLY A 270 -23.00 -8.21 3.00
C GLY A 270 -23.28 -8.74 4.40
N GLY A 271 -24.31 -8.25 5.08
CA GLY A 271 -24.71 -8.67 6.43
C GLY A 271 -24.06 -7.87 7.57
N ARG A 272 -24.44 -8.22 8.81
CA ARG A 272 -24.08 -7.46 10.03
C ARG A 272 -22.58 -7.36 10.29
N SER A 273 -21.77 -8.32 9.83
CA SER A 273 -20.32 -8.30 10.00
C SER A 273 -19.63 -7.11 9.29
N TYR A 274 -20.29 -6.48 8.32
CA TYR A 274 -19.77 -5.27 7.69
C TYR A 274 -19.86 -4.05 8.58
N GLN A 275 -20.68 -4.05 9.64
CA GLN A 275 -20.77 -2.94 10.56
C GLN A 275 -19.45 -2.71 11.29
N GLU A 276 -18.83 -3.77 11.79
CA GLU A 276 -17.51 -3.73 12.44
C GLU A 276 -16.42 -3.32 11.44
N LYS A 277 -16.37 -3.95 10.26
CA LYS A 277 -15.41 -3.59 9.20
C LYS A 277 -15.47 -2.11 8.80
N CYS A 278 -16.67 -1.53 8.77
CA CYS A 278 -16.84 -0.11 8.49
C CYS A 278 -16.34 0.74 9.66
N ASN A 279 -16.69 0.39 10.90
CA ASN A 279 -16.26 1.15 12.09
C ASN A 279 -14.73 1.18 12.23
N ASP A 280 -14.07 0.03 12.01
CA ASP A 280 -12.61 -0.07 12.05
C ASP A 280 -11.97 0.84 10.98
N LEU A 281 -12.48 0.78 9.74
CA LEU A 281 -12.00 1.63 8.67
C LEU A 281 -12.24 3.12 8.97
N ARG A 282 -13.34 3.48 9.62
CA ARG A 282 -13.64 4.87 9.98
C ARG A 282 -12.58 5.46 10.91
N SER A 283 -12.12 4.66 11.87
CA SER A 283 -11.14 5.07 12.88
C SER A 283 -9.68 4.92 12.44
N SER A 284 -9.43 4.20 11.35
CA SER A 284 -8.08 4.00 10.80
C SER A 284 -7.36 5.31 10.47
N LYS A 285 -6.04 5.32 10.66
CA LYS A 285 -5.14 6.39 10.24
C LYS A 285 -4.53 6.01 8.90
N PHE A 286 -4.56 6.93 7.96
CA PHE A 286 -4.00 6.73 6.63
C PHE A 286 -2.66 7.45 6.51
N ASP A 287 -1.72 6.80 5.84
CA ASP A 287 -0.43 7.38 5.47
C ASP A 287 -0.21 7.40 3.94
N LYS A 288 0.96 7.85 3.51
CA LYS A 288 1.29 8.00 2.09
C LYS A 288 1.33 6.65 1.36
N SER A 289 1.72 5.57 2.03
CA SER A 289 1.72 4.24 1.44
C SER A 289 0.28 3.79 1.11
N ASP A 290 -0.67 4.10 1.99
CA ASP A 290 -2.09 3.87 1.70
C ASP A 290 -2.58 4.72 0.51
N LYS A 291 -2.08 5.94 0.37
CA LYS A 291 -2.44 6.84 -0.75
C LYS A 291 -1.94 6.29 -2.07
N GLU A 292 -0.73 5.75 -2.09
CA GLU A 292 -0.14 5.08 -3.26
C GLU A 292 -0.96 3.84 -3.62
N ILE A 293 -1.29 2.98 -2.65
CA ILE A 293 -2.15 1.79 -2.84
C ILE A 293 -3.52 2.19 -3.41
N ILE A 294 -4.17 3.22 -2.85
CA ILE A 294 -5.48 3.67 -3.32
C ILE A 294 -5.39 4.23 -4.74
N THR A 295 -4.30 4.95 -5.06
CA THR A 295 -4.05 5.49 -6.40
C THR A 295 -3.81 4.36 -7.40
N GLU A 296 -3.03 3.35 -7.02
CA GLU A 296 -2.79 2.16 -7.83
C GLU A 296 -4.10 1.40 -8.09
N LEU A 297 -4.91 1.15 -7.06
CA LEU A 297 -6.22 0.51 -7.19
C LEU A 297 -7.16 1.30 -8.10
N ARG A 298 -7.17 2.63 -7.98
CA ARG A 298 -7.93 3.51 -8.88
C ARG A 298 -7.43 3.38 -10.31
N ASN A 299 -6.12 3.36 -10.51
CA ASN A 299 -5.51 3.17 -11.81
C ASN A 299 -5.78 1.78 -12.38
N ILE A 300 -5.86 0.71 -11.58
CA ILE A 300 -6.29 -0.62 -12.04
C ILE A 300 -7.75 -0.60 -12.48
N VAL A 301 -8.60 0.19 -11.82
CA VAL A 301 -10.01 0.33 -12.21
C VAL A 301 -10.18 1.18 -13.47
N LEU A 302 -9.35 2.21 -13.67
CA LEU A 302 -9.39 3.11 -14.84
C LEU A 302 -8.62 2.59 -16.05
N SER A 303 -7.41 2.07 -15.81
CA SER A 303 -6.58 1.43 -16.81
C SER A 303 -7.07 0.01 -17.02
N SER A 304 -7.11 -0.42 -18.25
CA SER A 304 -7.21 -1.84 -18.55
C SER A 304 -5.83 -2.53 -18.33
N ASP A 305 -5.25 -2.44 -17.13
CA ASP A 305 -3.99 -2.97 -16.54
C ASP A 305 -2.60 -2.53 -17.07
N PRO A 306 -1.60 -2.38 -16.16
CA PRO A 306 -0.15 -2.32 -16.43
C PRO A 306 0.58 -3.69 -16.45
N ILE A 307 -0.11 -4.82 -16.18
CA ILE A 307 0.40 -6.18 -16.42
C ILE A 307 -0.09 -6.63 -17.81
N PRO A 308 0.75 -7.22 -18.70
CA PRO A 308 0.30 -7.71 -19.99
C PRO A 308 -0.92 -8.63 -19.86
N LYS A 309 -1.96 -8.37 -20.68
CA LYS A 309 -3.23 -9.11 -20.63
C LYS A 309 -2.99 -10.63 -20.73
N GLY A 310 -3.59 -11.39 -19.81
CA GLY A 310 -3.65 -12.85 -19.86
C GLY A 310 -2.65 -13.61 -18.98
N VAL A 311 -1.61 -12.99 -18.41
CA VAL A 311 -0.59 -13.72 -17.61
C VAL A 311 -1.18 -14.37 -16.35
N ARG A 312 -2.08 -13.66 -15.65
CA ARG A 312 -2.81 -14.21 -14.50
C ARG A 312 -3.82 -15.27 -14.93
N SER A 313 -4.52 -15.04 -16.04
CA SER A 313 -5.49 -15.99 -16.63
C SER A 313 -4.85 -17.31 -17.08
N ILE A 314 -3.58 -17.29 -17.50
CA ILE A 314 -2.81 -18.48 -17.89
C ILE A 314 -2.50 -19.37 -16.67
N HIS A 315 -2.29 -18.76 -15.49
CA HIS A 315 -1.83 -19.47 -14.29
C HIS A 315 -2.89 -19.62 -13.20
N VAL A 316 -4.09 -19.05 -13.39
CA VAL A 316 -5.24 -19.17 -12.46
C VAL A 316 -5.55 -20.62 -12.12
N VAL A 317 -5.51 -21.52 -13.12
CA VAL A 317 -5.76 -22.96 -12.89
C VAL A 317 -4.72 -23.56 -11.95
N LYS A 318 -3.43 -23.26 -12.18
CA LYS A 318 -2.33 -23.75 -11.33
C LYS A 318 -2.44 -23.23 -9.90
N ILE A 319 -2.76 -21.95 -9.73
CA ILE A 319 -2.90 -21.35 -8.39
C ILE A 319 -4.12 -21.94 -7.65
N CYS A 320 -5.24 -22.19 -8.35
CA CYS A 320 -6.39 -22.89 -7.78
C CYS A 320 -6.04 -24.33 -7.37
N GLU A 321 -5.27 -25.07 -8.18
CA GLU A 321 -4.77 -26.41 -7.81
C GLU A 321 -3.90 -26.36 -6.55
N TRP A 322 -3.02 -25.35 -6.43
CA TRP A 322 -2.20 -25.17 -5.23
C TRP A 322 -3.06 -24.97 -3.99
N LYS A 323 -4.11 -24.14 -4.07
CA LYS A 323 -5.04 -23.87 -2.95
C LYS A 323 -5.82 -25.10 -2.50
N VAL A 324 -6.19 -26.01 -3.42
CA VAL A 324 -6.86 -27.28 -3.06
C VAL A 324 -5.90 -28.24 -2.34
N ILE A 325 -4.63 -28.24 -2.72
CA ILE A 325 -3.60 -29.08 -2.08
C ILE A 325 -3.22 -28.52 -0.70
N GLU A 326 -3.19 -27.19 -0.58
CA GLU A 326 -2.82 -26.43 0.61
C GLU A 326 -3.61 -26.85 1.86
N GLU A 327 -4.91 -27.14 1.74
CA GLU A 327 -5.76 -27.60 2.86
C GLU A 327 -5.26 -28.89 3.54
N LYS A 328 -4.35 -29.63 2.89
CA LYS A 328 -3.79 -30.89 3.36
C LYS A 328 -2.31 -30.78 3.73
N VAL A 329 -1.69 -29.61 3.57
CA VAL A 329 -0.26 -29.40 3.83
C VAL A 329 -0.07 -29.09 5.31
N VAL A 330 0.86 -29.81 5.94
CA VAL A 330 1.35 -29.48 7.28
C VAL A 330 2.60 -28.63 7.14
N GLU A 331 2.60 -27.47 7.79
CA GLU A 331 3.73 -26.54 7.76
C GLU A 331 4.99 -27.19 8.36
N THR A 332 6.11 -27.11 7.64
CA THR A 332 7.40 -27.70 8.04
C THR A 332 8.45 -26.64 8.32
N SER A 333 9.49 -27.00 9.07
CA SER A 333 10.63 -26.12 9.37
C SER A 333 11.30 -25.60 8.09
N SER A 334 11.36 -26.41 7.03
CA SER A 334 11.92 -26.02 5.75
C SER A 334 11.10 -24.92 5.04
N MET A 335 9.78 -24.92 5.18
CA MET A 335 8.91 -23.87 4.61
C MET A 335 9.13 -22.53 5.32
N LYS A 336 9.29 -22.54 6.65
CA LYS A 336 9.61 -21.33 7.44
C LYS A 336 10.95 -20.72 7.06
N ASN A 337 11.95 -21.56 6.81
CA ASN A 337 13.25 -21.09 6.37
C ASN A 337 13.18 -20.44 4.98
N ILE A 338 12.40 -20.99 4.05
CA ILE A 338 12.19 -20.39 2.72
C ILE A 338 11.47 -19.03 2.85
N GLU A 339 10.45 -18.90 3.72
CA GLU A 339 9.80 -17.61 3.99
C GLU A 339 10.80 -16.57 4.52
N GLN A 340 11.65 -16.95 5.47
CA GLN A 340 12.66 -16.05 6.04
C GLN A 340 13.71 -15.62 5.03
N GLU A 341 14.20 -16.55 4.20
CA GLU A 341 15.18 -16.25 3.15
C GLU A 341 14.61 -15.32 2.07
N LEU A 342 13.32 -15.47 1.73
CA LEU A 342 12.63 -14.58 0.78
C LEU A 342 12.39 -13.17 1.34
N GLN A 343 12.51 -12.96 2.66
CA GLN A 343 12.44 -11.62 3.26
C GLN A 343 13.78 -10.87 3.21
N THR A 344 14.89 -11.58 3.00
CA THR A 344 16.24 -11.01 3.00
C THR A 344 16.93 -11.08 1.64
N HIS A 345 16.47 -11.94 0.73
CA HIS A 345 17.05 -12.14 -0.60
C HIS A 345 15.99 -12.08 -1.72
N ASP A 346 16.34 -11.41 -2.83
CA ASP A 346 15.46 -11.25 -3.99
C ASP A 346 15.26 -12.56 -4.78
N VAL A 347 16.18 -13.52 -4.64
CA VAL A 347 16.14 -14.82 -5.33
C VAL A 347 16.54 -15.93 -4.36
N VAL A 348 15.66 -16.92 -4.20
CA VAL A 348 15.89 -18.09 -3.36
C VAL A 348 15.77 -19.36 -4.21
N THR A 349 16.79 -20.21 -4.19
CA THR A 349 16.81 -21.49 -4.92
C THR A 349 16.60 -22.65 -3.96
N VAL A 350 15.56 -23.45 -4.19
CA VAL A 350 15.25 -24.63 -3.36
C VAL A 350 15.78 -25.90 -4.03
N VAL A 351 16.81 -26.51 -3.45
CA VAL A 351 17.44 -27.74 -3.95
C VAL A 351 17.17 -28.92 -3.01
N GLY A 352 17.13 -30.14 -3.56
CA GLY A 352 16.94 -31.35 -2.75
C GLY A 352 16.61 -32.59 -3.58
N PRO A 353 16.70 -33.80 -2.99
CA PRO A 353 16.46 -35.08 -3.69
C PRO A 353 15.02 -35.23 -4.20
N GLY A 354 14.80 -36.16 -5.14
CA GLY A 354 13.46 -36.46 -5.66
C GLY A 354 12.49 -36.88 -4.54
N GLY A 355 11.25 -36.39 -4.58
CA GLY A 355 10.22 -36.76 -3.59
C GLY A 355 10.21 -35.99 -2.27
N CYS A 356 11.15 -35.07 -2.02
CA CYS A 356 11.23 -34.35 -0.74
C CYS A 356 10.26 -33.15 -0.59
N GLY A 357 9.19 -33.07 -1.40
CA GLY A 357 8.13 -32.07 -1.25
C GLY A 357 8.47 -30.63 -1.67
N LYS A 358 9.57 -30.38 -2.41
CA LYS A 358 10.01 -29.02 -2.80
C LYS A 358 8.91 -28.16 -3.41
N SER A 359 8.21 -28.69 -4.41
CA SER A 359 7.14 -27.95 -5.10
C SER A 359 6.01 -27.61 -4.13
N THR A 360 5.63 -28.54 -3.26
CA THR A 360 4.63 -28.32 -2.20
C THR A 360 5.06 -27.20 -1.25
N SER A 361 6.33 -27.20 -0.81
CA SER A 361 6.88 -26.14 0.03
C SER A 361 6.87 -24.77 -0.64
N ILE A 362 7.23 -24.70 -1.92
CA ILE A 362 7.21 -23.44 -2.69
C ILE A 362 5.78 -22.93 -2.88
N HIS A 363 4.83 -23.81 -3.22
CA HIS A 363 3.43 -23.43 -3.40
C HIS A 363 2.83 -22.89 -2.09
N HIS A 364 3.08 -23.59 -0.97
CA HIS A 364 2.65 -23.19 0.36
C HIS A 364 3.16 -21.79 0.72
N VAL A 365 4.48 -21.58 0.60
CA VAL A 365 5.10 -20.27 0.91
C VAL A 365 4.58 -19.18 -0.03
N ALA A 366 4.38 -19.46 -1.32
CA ALA A 366 3.83 -18.48 -2.26
C ALA A 366 2.38 -18.06 -1.91
N LEU A 367 1.52 -19.01 -1.52
CA LEU A 367 0.15 -18.71 -1.07
C LEU A 367 0.12 -17.98 0.28
N LEU A 368 1.06 -18.29 1.17
CA LEU A 368 1.26 -17.57 2.41
C LEU A 368 1.71 -16.12 2.15
N LEU A 369 2.61 -15.89 1.18
CA LEU A 369 3.01 -14.54 0.78
C LEU A 369 1.86 -13.73 0.14
N GLU A 370 1.02 -14.37 -0.68
CA GLU A 370 -0.20 -13.75 -1.22
C GLU A 370 -1.16 -13.32 -0.10
N SER A 371 -1.45 -14.22 0.84
CA SER A 371 -2.46 -14.02 1.87
C SER A 371 -2.01 -13.13 3.04
N LYS A 372 -0.76 -13.25 3.48
CA LYS A 372 -0.21 -12.57 4.67
C LYS A 372 0.42 -11.23 4.34
N PHE A 373 1.00 -11.09 3.14
CA PHE A 373 1.79 -9.90 2.77
C PHE A 373 1.32 -9.24 1.45
N GLY A 374 0.29 -9.79 0.79
CA GLY A 374 -0.33 -9.15 -0.38
C GLY A 374 0.49 -9.23 -1.67
N TYR A 375 1.44 -10.16 -1.77
CA TYR A 375 2.25 -10.34 -2.99
C TYR A 375 1.40 -10.84 -4.15
N ASN A 376 1.71 -10.38 -5.36
CA ASN A 376 1.15 -10.92 -6.59
C ASN A 376 1.95 -12.16 -7.02
N ILE A 377 1.31 -13.32 -7.01
CA ILE A 377 1.96 -14.58 -7.38
C ILE A 377 1.80 -14.85 -8.87
N VAL A 378 2.94 -15.05 -9.54
CA VAL A 378 2.99 -15.41 -10.97
C VAL A 378 3.83 -16.68 -11.11
N PRO A 379 3.19 -17.85 -11.27
CA PRO A 379 3.91 -19.09 -11.55
C PRO A 379 4.64 -19.00 -12.89
N LEU A 380 5.88 -19.51 -12.96
CA LEU A 380 6.69 -19.52 -14.16
C LEU A 380 7.09 -20.95 -14.51
N ASN A 381 7.15 -21.27 -15.80
CA ASN A 381 7.62 -22.58 -16.26
C ASN A 381 9.11 -22.56 -16.62
N SER A 382 9.65 -21.36 -16.91
CA SER A 382 11.06 -21.15 -17.23
C SER A 382 11.54 -19.78 -16.72
N PRO A 383 12.81 -19.62 -16.32
CA PRO A 383 13.40 -18.31 -16.03
C PRO A 383 13.27 -17.30 -17.20
N ALA A 384 13.18 -17.76 -18.44
CA ALA A 384 12.94 -16.91 -19.61
C ALA A 384 11.58 -16.17 -19.56
N ASP A 385 10.60 -16.71 -18.83
CA ASP A 385 9.28 -16.09 -18.65
C ASP A 385 9.36 -14.79 -17.82
N ILE A 386 10.40 -14.62 -16.99
CA ILE A 386 10.61 -13.41 -16.16
C ILE A 386 10.79 -12.19 -17.08
N LEU A 387 11.64 -12.32 -18.10
CA LEU A 387 11.93 -11.23 -19.04
C LEU A 387 10.68 -10.83 -19.86
N ARG A 388 9.83 -11.81 -20.19
CA ARG A 388 8.59 -11.62 -20.95
C ARG A 388 7.49 -10.91 -20.15
N TYR A 389 7.43 -11.13 -18.84
CA TYR A 389 6.35 -10.60 -18.00
C TYR A 389 6.72 -9.30 -17.27
N TYR A 390 8.01 -8.96 -17.14
CA TYR A 390 8.47 -7.78 -16.39
C TYR A 390 9.03 -6.63 -17.25
N ASN A 391 9.22 -6.82 -18.56
CA ASN A 391 9.68 -5.75 -19.46
C ASN A 391 8.95 -5.76 -20.82
N PRO A 392 7.84 -5.02 -20.98
CA PRO A 392 7.03 -5.04 -22.20
C PRO A 392 7.73 -4.45 -23.44
N ASP A 393 8.86 -3.74 -23.27
CA ASP A 393 9.65 -3.18 -24.38
C ASP A 393 10.81 -4.09 -24.83
N CYS A 394 11.04 -5.23 -24.17
CA CYS A 394 11.99 -6.25 -24.64
C CYS A 394 11.33 -7.21 -25.64
N ILE A 395 10.87 -6.67 -26.78
CA ILE A 395 10.78 -7.44 -28.03
C ILE A 395 12.00 -7.06 -28.86
N CYS A 396 13.15 -7.64 -28.52
CA CYS A 396 14.32 -7.71 -29.40
C CYS A 396 15.07 -9.01 -29.07
N GLY A 397 15.07 -9.94 -30.03
CA GLY A 397 15.80 -11.21 -29.98
C GLY A 397 15.01 -12.34 -30.59
#